data_AF-A0A920ITA1-F1
#
_entry.id   AF-A0A920ITA1-F1
#
_cell.length_a   1.000
_cell.length_b   1.000
_cell.length_c   1.000
_cell.angle_alpha   90.00
_cell.angle_beta   90.00
_cell.angle_gamma   90.00
#
_symmetry.space_group_name_H-M   'P 1'
#
loop_
_entity.id
_entity.type
_entity.pdbx_description
1 polymer ?
#
loop_
_entity_poly.entity_id
_entity_poly.type
_entity_poly.pdbx_seq_one_letter_code
_entity_poly.pdbx_strand_id
1 'polypeptide(L)'
;MKENEENLKLLSSSYFYARDLKNGIKILVKAEKISDDPELSYRLGTYAFDSENYKLAISSFDIAKERGWNKIPGRIELIKGISFFELDDVEQARSNLILAANFDDTKDTAEGWLSYIDQF
;
A
#
# COMPACT_ATOMS: atom_id res chain seq x y z
N MET A 1 29.32 3.95 -2.15
CA MET A 1 28.22 4.91 -1.89
C MET A 1 27.59 4.53 -0.57
N LYS A 2 27.42 5.45 0.39
CA LYS A 2 26.65 5.14 1.59
C LYS A 2 25.19 5.00 1.19
N GLU A 3 24.56 3.88 1.53
CA GLU A 3 23.11 3.75 1.47
C GLU A 3 22.54 4.81 2.42
N ASN A 4 21.80 5.77 1.89
CA ASN A 4 21.03 6.75 2.65
C ASN A 4 19.60 6.75 2.07
N GLU A 5 18.67 7.27 2.86
CA GLU A 5 17.24 7.21 2.55
C GLU A 5 16.88 7.78 1.18
N GLU A 6 17.41 8.97 0.85
CA GLU A 6 17.16 9.66 -0.42
C GLU A 6 17.65 8.83 -1.62
N ASN A 7 18.84 8.22 -1.52
CA ASN A 7 19.38 7.36 -2.56
C ASN A 7 18.49 6.12 -2.79
N LEU A 8 17.94 5.54 -1.72
CA LEU A 8 17.07 4.36 -1.82
C LEU A 8 15.70 4.70 -2.40
N LYS A 9 15.11 5.86 -2.04
CA LYS A 9 13.87 6.36 -2.64
C LYS A 9 14.00 6.63 -4.13
N LEU A 10 15.12 7.26 -4.53
CA LEU A 10 15.39 7.52 -5.93
C LEU A 10 15.55 6.21 -6.70
N LEU A 11 16.33 5.27 -6.14
CA LEU A 11 16.55 3.96 -6.76
C LEU A 11 15.27 3.14 -6.90
N SER A 12 14.40 3.11 -5.88
CA SER A 12 13.12 2.41 -5.97
C SER A 12 12.22 3.00 -7.05
N SER A 13 12.18 4.33 -7.16
CA SER A 13 11.42 5.03 -8.19
C SER A 13 11.92 4.72 -9.59
N SER A 14 13.24 4.62 -9.77
CA SER A 14 13.86 4.21 -11.05
C SER A 14 13.44 2.80 -11.47
N TYR A 15 13.41 1.84 -10.53
CA TYR A 15 12.94 0.48 -10.82
C TYR A 15 11.45 0.44 -11.20
N PHE A 16 10.62 1.27 -10.59
CA PHE A 16 9.22 1.39 -10.96
C PHE A 16 9.02 1.93 -12.37
N TYR A 17 9.72 3.00 -12.75
CA TYR A 17 9.68 3.49 -14.12
C TYR A 17 10.18 2.45 -15.13
N ALA A 18 11.12 1.60 -14.73
CA ALA A 18 11.59 0.47 -15.53
C ALA A 18 10.65 -0.75 -15.54
N ARG A 19 9.51 -0.69 -14.83
CA ARG A 19 8.57 -1.80 -14.60
C ARG A 19 9.19 -3.03 -13.94
N ASP A 20 10.27 -2.83 -13.19
CA ASP A 20 10.96 -3.88 -12.43
C ASP A 20 10.55 -3.84 -10.96
N LEU A 21 9.29 -4.22 -10.71
CA LEU A 21 8.70 -4.22 -9.37
C LEU A 21 9.49 -5.10 -8.39
N LYS A 22 10.06 -6.22 -8.87
CA LYS A 22 10.83 -7.16 -8.05
C LYS A 22 12.05 -6.48 -7.42
N ASN A 23 12.85 -5.79 -8.22
CA ASN A 23 14.02 -5.08 -7.68
C ASN A 23 13.60 -3.83 -6.89
N GLY A 24 12.55 -3.12 -7.31
CA GLY A 24 11.97 -2.02 -6.55
C GLY A 24 11.59 -2.41 -5.12
N ILE A 25 10.84 -3.51 -4.97
CA ILE A 25 10.46 -4.09 -3.67
C ILE A 25 11.69 -4.44 -2.84
N LYS A 26 12.69 -5.11 -3.44
CA LYS A 26 13.93 -5.49 -2.73
C LYS A 26 14.67 -4.28 -2.16
N ILE A 27 14.69 -3.16 -2.89
CA ILE A 27 15.30 -1.91 -2.43
C ILE A 27 14.47 -1.28 -1.31
N LEU A 28 13.14 -1.23 -1.46
CA LEU A 28 12.25 -0.64 -0.45
C LEU A 28 12.28 -1.41 0.87
N VAL A 29 12.35 -2.75 0.84
CA VAL A 29 12.55 -3.58 2.06
C VAL A 29 13.84 -3.25 2.78
N LYS A 30 14.91 -2.90 2.05
CA LYS A 30 16.17 -2.43 2.69
C LYS A 30 16.00 -1.04 3.27
N ALA A 31 15.32 -0.14 2.54
CA ALA A 31 15.09 1.23 2.98
C ALA A 31 14.28 1.29 4.28
N GLU A 32 13.21 0.50 4.37
CA GLU A 32 12.33 0.43 5.54
C GLU A 32 13.05 -0.02 6.83
N LYS A 33 14.14 -0.79 6.70
CA LYS A 33 14.97 -1.26 7.83
C LYS A 33 15.93 -0.21 8.37
N ILE A 34 16.22 0.84 7.60
CA ILE A 34 17.23 1.84 7.95
C ILE A 34 16.64 3.25 8.08
N SER A 35 15.35 3.43 7.79
CA SER A 35 14.63 4.68 7.92
C SER A 35 13.20 4.42 8.41
N ASP A 36 12.72 5.33 9.26
CA ASP A 36 11.36 5.37 9.74
C ASP A 36 10.46 6.30 8.91
N ASP A 37 10.90 6.71 7.71
CA ASP A 37 10.03 7.53 6.85
C ASP A 37 8.79 6.72 6.42
N PRO A 38 7.57 7.16 6.80
CA PRO A 38 6.32 6.50 6.44
C PRO A 38 6.10 6.34 4.92
N GLU A 39 6.66 7.23 4.10
CA GLU A 39 6.57 7.20 2.64
C GLU A 39 7.24 5.95 2.05
N LEU A 40 8.32 5.44 2.67
CA LEU A 40 8.99 4.23 2.21
C LEU A 40 8.08 3.01 2.33
N SER A 41 7.43 2.88 3.49
CA SER A 41 6.50 1.80 3.78
C SER A 41 5.25 1.90 2.90
N TYR A 42 4.73 3.11 2.68
CA TYR A 42 3.61 3.32 1.76
C TYR A 42 3.96 2.91 0.31
N ARG A 43 5.16 3.27 -0.16
CA ARG A 43 5.64 2.86 -1.49
C ARG A 43 5.84 1.36 -1.60
N LEU A 44 6.39 0.74 -0.56
CA LEU A 44 6.55 -0.71 -0.50
C LEU A 44 5.19 -1.39 -0.57
N GLY A 45 4.21 -0.91 0.19
CA GLY A 45 2.84 -1.39 0.16
C GLY A 45 2.22 -1.33 -1.23
N THR A 46 2.42 -0.20 -1.91
CA THR A 46 1.92 0.03 -3.27
C THR A 46 2.57 -0.92 -4.29
N TYR A 47 3.89 -1.08 -4.28
CA TYR A 47 4.55 -1.99 -5.23
C TYR A 47 4.24 -3.45 -4.94
N ALA A 48 4.10 -3.81 -3.66
CA ALA A 48 3.67 -5.13 -3.27
C ALA A 48 2.26 -5.42 -3.80
N PHE A 49 1.33 -4.47 -3.68
CA PHE A 49 -0.02 -4.56 -4.25
C PHE A 49 0.02 -4.73 -5.78
N ASP A 50 0.78 -3.88 -6.49
CA ASP A 50 0.95 -3.96 -7.94
C ASP A 50 1.59 -5.28 -8.41
N SER A 51 2.29 -5.98 -7.50
CA SER A 51 2.88 -7.30 -7.73
C SER A 51 2.04 -8.47 -7.22
N GLU A 52 0.79 -8.20 -6.81
CA GLU A 52 -0.16 -9.18 -6.23
C GLU A 52 0.35 -9.83 -4.93
N ASN A 53 1.34 -9.23 -4.27
CA ASN A 53 1.83 -9.65 -2.96
C ASN A 53 1.02 -8.94 -1.86
N TYR A 54 -0.27 -9.27 -1.78
CA TYR A 54 -1.25 -8.60 -0.93
C TYR A 54 -0.89 -8.66 0.56
N LYS A 55 -0.29 -9.76 1.03
CA LYS A 55 0.17 -9.88 2.43
C LYS A 55 1.28 -8.88 2.75
N LEU A 56 2.26 -8.74 1.86
CA LEU A 56 3.31 -7.72 2.03
C LEU A 56 2.70 -6.32 1.94
N ALA A 57 1.79 -6.09 1.00
CA ALA A 57 1.10 -4.82 0.85
C ALA A 57 0.43 -4.36 2.16
N ILE A 58 -0.40 -5.23 2.74
CA ILE A 58 -1.09 -5.00 4.02
C ILE A 58 -0.10 -4.67 5.12
N SER A 59 0.94 -5.50 5.32
CA SER A 59 1.92 -5.28 6.39
C SER A 59 2.70 -3.96 6.23
N SER A 60 3.07 -3.59 5.01
CA SER A 60 3.79 -2.34 4.76
C SER A 60 2.89 -1.12 4.91
N PHE A 61 1.61 -1.24 4.57
CA PHE A 61 0.64 -0.18 4.86
C PHE A 61 0.36 0.00 6.35
N ASP A 62 0.35 -1.07 7.14
CA ASP A 62 0.25 -0.98 8.59
C ASP A 62 1.44 -0.23 9.20
N ILE A 63 2.66 -0.56 8.75
CA ILE A 63 3.89 0.16 9.15
C ILE A 63 3.82 1.63 8.72
N ALA A 64 3.35 1.91 7.49
CA ALA A 64 3.20 3.28 7.02
C ALA A 64 2.24 4.09 7.91
N LYS A 65 1.10 3.51 8.32
CA LYS A 65 0.16 4.15 9.26
C LYS A 65 0.76 4.35 10.64
N GLU A 66 1.44 3.34 11.19
CA GLU A 66 2.11 3.41 12.48
C GLU A 66 3.14 4.55 12.51
N ARG A 67 3.86 4.74 11.40
CA ARG A 67 4.83 5.83 11.20
C ARG A 67 4.20 7.17 10.81
N GLY A 68 2.87 7.25 10.78
CA GLY A 68 2.13 8.50 10.59
C GLY A 68 1.92 8.93 9.14
N TRP A 69 1.95 8.00 8.17
CA TRP A 69 1.58 8.34 6.79
C TRP A 69 0.13 8.84 6.71
N ASN A 70 -0.07 10.04 6.18
CA ASN A 70 -1.39 10.66 6.10
C ASN A 70 -1.59 11.56 4.85
N LYS A 71 -0.76 11.41 3.83
CA LYS A 71 -0.76 12.31 2.66
C LYS A 71 -2.09 12.29 1.88
N ILE A 72 -2.73 11.12 1.82
CA ILE A 72 -4.04 10.95 1.19
C ILE A 72 -4.89 10.11 2.15
N PRO A 73 -5.74 10.75 2.97
CA PRO A 73 -6.63 10.05 3.89
C PRO A 73 -7.50 9.00 3.17
N GLY A 74 -7.70 7.83 3.80
CA GLY A 74 -8.49 6.73 3.22
C GLY A 74 -7.76 5.87 2.20
N ARG A 75 -6.63 6.33 1.64
CA ARG A 75 -5.92 5.61 0.57
C ARG A 75 -5.36 4.27 1.03
N ILE A 76 -4.82 4.21 2.23
CA ILE A 76 -4.30 2.96 2.79
C ILE A 76 -5.46 1.98 3.03
N GLU A 77 -6.54 2.45 3.64
CA GLU A 77 -7.73 1.65 3.90
C GLU A 77 -8.31 1.08 2.61
N LEU A 78 -8.39 1.89 1.55
CA LEU A 78 -8.87 1.46 0.25
C LEU A 78 -8.04 0.29 -0.29
N ILE A 79 -6.72 0.45 -0.37
CA ILE A 79 -5.84 -0.57 -0.97
C ILE A 79 -5.79 -1.82 -0.08
N LYS A 80 -5.78 -1.66 1.25
CA LYS A 80 -5.90 -2.79 2.18
C LYS A 80 -7.22 -3.55 1.98
N GLY A 81 -8.33 -2.84 1.81
CA GLY A 81 -9.63 -3.45 1.55
C GLY A 81 -9.64 -4.33 0.30
N ILE A 82 -9.07 -3.81 -0.80
CA ILE A 82 -8.90 -4.57 -2.04
C ILE A 82 -7.96 -5.77 -1.81
N SER A 83 -6.84 -5.55 -1.12
CA SER A 83 -5.87 -6.62 -0.81
C SER A 83 -6.47 -7.76 0.02
N PHE A 84 -7.35 -7.46 0.98
CA PHE A 84 -8.05 -8.47 1.76
C PHE A 84 -9.07 -9.22 0.91
N PHE A 85 -9.78 -8.54 0.01
CA PHE A 85 -10.71 -9.17 -0.91
C PHE A 85 -10.00 -10.20 -1.80
N GLU A 86 -8.85 -9.83 -2.39
CA GLU A 86 -8.01 -10.72 -3.21
C GLU A 86 -7.43 -11.91 -2.42
N LEU A 87 -7.46 -11.85 -1.10
CA LEU A 87 -7.06 -12.95 -0.20
C LEU A 87 -8.26 -13.75 0.32
N ASP A 88 -9.45 -13.55 -0.26
CA ASP A 88 -10.73 -14.14 0.15
C ASP A 88 -11.16 -13.78 1.60
N ASP A 89 -10.56 -12.75 2.20
CA ASP A 89 -10.93 -12.24 3.53
C ASP A 89 -11.97 -11.11 3.40
N VAL A 90 -13.19 -11.51 3.08
CA VAL A 90 -14.30 -10.59 2.79
C VAL A 90 -14.67 -9.72 4.00
N GLU A 91 -14.55 -10.24 5.22
CA GLU A 91 -14.85 -9.48 6.43
C GLU A 91 -13.90 -8.29 6.59
N GLN A 92 -12.59 -8.53 6.46
CA GLN A 92 -11.59 -7.47 6.53
C GLN A 92 -11.65 -6.54 5.31
N ALA A 93 -11.98 -7.07 4.13
CA ALA A 93 -12.20 -6.25 2.94
C ALA A 93 -13.30 -5.21 3.19
N ARG A 94 -14.50 -5.66 3.60
CA ARG A 94 -15.64 -4.79 3.90
C ARG A 94 -15.29 -3.76 4.97
N SER A 95 -14.68 -4.19 6.07
CA SER A 95 -14.28 -3.31 7.17
C SER A 95 -13.38 -2.16 6.70
N ASN A 96 -12.33 -2.46 5.93
CA ASN A 96 -11.40 -1.45 5.42
C ASN A 96 -12.05 -0.56 4.36
N LEU A 97 -12.87 -1.11 3.47
CA LEU A 97 -13.56 -0.33 2.43
C LEU A 97 -14.60 0.63 3.04
N ILE A 98 -15.31 0.24 4.10
CA ILE A 98 -16.19 1.15 4.85
C ILE A 98 -15.41 2.33 5.42
N LEU A 99 -14.21 2.08 5.97
CA LEU A 99 -13.35 3.16 6.46
C LEU A 99 -12.94 4.09 5.31
N ALA A 100 -12.50 3.54 4.18
CA ALA A 100 -12.14 4.29 2.99
C ALA A 100 -13.30 5.10 2.39
N ALA A 101 -14.54 4.63 2.52
CA ALA A 101 -15.72 5.32 2.03
C ALA A 101 -16.02 6.66 2.74
N ASN A 102 -15.38 6.92 3.89
CA ASN A 102 -15.55 8.17 4.65
C ASN A 102 -14.68 9.32 4.14
N PHE A 103 -13.85 9.10 3.12
CA PHE A 103 -12.92 10.12 2.60
C PHE A 103 -13.23 10.43 1.14
N ASP A 104 -13.35 11.71 0.79
CA ASP A 104 -13.75 12.17 -0.55
C ASP A 104 -12.91 11.56 -1.67
N ASP A 105 -11.58 11.46 -1.48
CA ASP A 105 -10.64 10.93 -2.49
C ASP A 105 -10.78 9.43 -2.75
N THR A 106 -11.35 8.66 -1.80
CA THR A 106 -11.48 7.21 -1.91
C THR A 106 -12.91 6.71 -1.93
N LYS A 107 -13.87 7.59 -1.68
CA LYS A 107 -15.29 7.26 -1.50
C LYS A 107 -15.86 6.46 -2.66
N ASP A 108 -15.85 7.04 -3.85
CA ASP A 108 -16.48 6.43 -5.03
C ASP A 108 -15.89 5.05 -5.36
N THR A 109 -14.57 4.89 -5.20
CA THR A 109 -13.90 3.61 -5.44
C THR A 109 -14.28 2.58 -4.36
N ALA A 110 -14.29 3.00 -3.10
CA ALA A 110 -14.66 2.12 -1.98
C ALA A 110 -16.12 1.65 -2.08
N GLU A 111 -17.05 2.56 -2.39
CA GLU A 111 -18.47 2.24 -2.58
C GLU A 111 -18.69 1.27 -3.76
N GLY A 112 -17.92 1.40 -4.84
CA GLY A 112 -17.93 0.46 -5.96
C GLY A 112 -17.52 -0.95 -5.54
N TRP A 113 -16.45 -1.08 -4.76
CA TRP A 113 -16.00 -2.37 -4.22
C TRP A 113 -17.00 -2.97 -3.22
N LEU A 114 -17.56 -2.16 -2.32
CA LEU A 114 -18.60 -2.62 -1.38
C LEU A 114 -19.82 -3.18 -2.14
N SER A 115 -20.27 -2.46 -3.17
CA SER A 115 -21.38 -2.88 -4.02
C SER A 115 -21.09 -4.17 -4.80
N TYR A 116 -19.83 -4.40 -5.18
CA TYR A 116 -19.41 -5.64 -5.82
C TYR A 116 -19.40 -6.81 -4.84
N ILE A 117 -18.86 -6.61 -3.63
CA ILE A 117 -18.82 -7.62 -2.58
C ILE A 117 -20.23 -8.04 -2.12
N ASP A 118 -21.19 -7.11 -2.10
CA ASP A 118 -22.59 -7.39 -1.72
C ASP A 118 -23.36 -8.30 -2.71
N GLN A 119 -22.80 -8.56 -3.89
CA GLN A 119 -23.45 -9.41 -4.91
C GLN A 119 -23.13 -10.90 -4.75
N PHE A 120 -22.24 -11.26 -3.83
CA PHE A 120 -21.86 -12.64 -3.49
C PHE A 120 -22.49 -13.07 -2.16
#